data_AF-A0A1H1FAR5-F1
#
_entry.id   AF-A0A1H1FAR5-F1
#
_cell.length_a   1.000
_cell.length_b   1.000
_cell.length_c   1.000
_cell.angle_alpha   90.00
_cell.angle_beta   90.00
_cell.angle_gamma   90.00
#
_symmetry.space_group_name_H-M   'P 1'
#
loop_
_entity.id
_entity.type
_entity.pdbx_description
1 polymer ?
#
loop_
_entity_poly.entity_id
_entity_poly.type
_entity_poly.pdbx_seq_one_letter_code
_entity_poly.pdbx_strand_id
1 'polypeptide(L)'
;MSSIPLSEQLGAMAFVDELRHQQMQVQEHLDLPKRRAEVAARIRTYYQSHNIAFDEALIEQGVRDFFARRLMFEAPPLSWRQKLLSKASMARSQLFKVVLAIIAAALITQCTRIAHDSGITVEIENSARDLRRHDEDVRADIQLKHEQLRQWQQKAQAQPDAAVSRILDQVRQTLPPLDQSFASDVPQFVNKTNRDNVKNLVTMHEAQIEQARKAVSSARAAFTTVEGIYPQRDNLARLLAMPAYLEGLKPFPTLKALAESADRQLLQVNDGDTLKAASQQVAKLDLEIERIAYWLEQSTLRDQLQQRLQAMPLAAGDRAQLQALLAQANNALHEQNVPQARYQLEHLKQMLDFAAVPLTVQIVDRTGIKSGVERCYDPAGCNRGEDTDKGKSWFLVVEATDAGGISVEVPVTSAETGKQRWTRLFAVRVSQAEYLKVKADKLDDGHVDNRMMGSKAANSLTLRFNQRTTGNPDMIMDW
;
A
#
# COMPACT_ATOMS: atom_id res chain seq x y z
N MET A 1 59.97 115.58 25.74
CA MET A 1 61.08 114.67 26.11
C MET A 1 61.64 115.21 27.41
N SER A 2 61.17 114.70 28.54
CA SER A 2 61.37 115.38 29.83
C SER A 2 61.88 114.36 30.83
N SER A 3 63.22 114.29 30.90
CA SER A 3 64.08 113.70 31.94
C SER A 3 63.48 112.54 32.75
N ILE A 4 63.96 111.33 32.47
CA ILE A 4 63.87 110.20 33.40
C ILE A 4 64.37 110.68 34.77
N PRO A 5 63.61 110.52 35.87
CA PRO A 5 64.00 110.98 37.19
C PRO A 5 65.32 110.31 37.63
N LEU A 6 66.21 111.06 38.28
CA LEU A 6 67.54 110.62 38.71
C LEU A 6 67.51 109.30 39.51
N SER A 7 66.42 109.03 40.22
CA SER A 7 66.19 107.79 40.98
C SER A 7 66.05 106.54 40.10
N GLU A 8 65.40 106.64 38.94
CA GLU A 8 65.31 105.53 37.96
C GLU A 8 66.66 105.29 37.29
N GLN A 9 67.41 106.35 37.00
CA GLN A 9 68.73 106.24 36.40
C GLN A 9 69.74 105.60 37.36
N LEU A 10 69.72 105.96 38.64
CA LEU A 10 70.55 105.35 39.69
C LEU A 10 70.16 103.89 39.96
N GLY A 11 68.86 103.56 39.96
CA GLY A 11 68.39 102.18 40.12
C GLY A 11 68.78 101.27 38.95
N ALA A 12 68.65 101.76 37.71
CA ALA A 12 69.10 101.03 36.53
C ALA A 12 70.62 100.87 36.48
N MET A 13 71.38 101.89 36.90
CA MET A 13 72.85 101.83 36.93
C MET A 13 73.36 100.82 37.97
N ALA A 14 72.74 100.76 39.15
CA ALA A 14 73.07 99.74 40.15
C ALA A 14 72.83 98.32 39.61
N PHE A 15 71.74 98.10 38.86
CA PHE A 15 71.44 96.81 38.26
C PHE A 15 72.41 96.46 37.12
N VAL A 16 72.82 97.44 36.31
CA VAL A 16 73.84 97.26 35.27
C VAL A 16 75.21 96.94 35.88
N ASP A 17 75.58 97.58 36.99
CA ASP A 17 76.87 97.32 37.65
C ASP A 17 76.88 95.93 38.32
N GLU A 18 75.76 95.51 38.89
CA GLU A 18 75.58 94.15 39.40
C GLU A 18 75.66 93.10 38.29
N LEU A 19 75.02 93.33 37.15
CA LEU A 19 75.16 92.48 35.97
C LEU A 19 76.60 92.47 35.44
N ARG A 20 77.29 93.60 35.45
CA ARG A 20 78.70 93.70 35.02
C ARG A 20 79.62 92.91 35.94
N HIS A 21 79.36 92.93 37.26
CA HIS A 21 80.09 92.14 38.23
C HIS A 21 79.82 90.64 38.07
N GLN A 22 78.57 90.25 37.84
CA GLN A 22 78.22 88.86 37.54
C GLN A 22 78.89 88.40 36.24
N GLN A 23 78.91 89.23 35.20
CA GLN A 23 79.56 88.90 33.93
C GLN A 23 81.08 88.75 34.06
N MET A 24 81.72 89.60 34.90
CA MET A 24 83.15 89.45 35.23
C MET A 24 83.44 88.17 36.01
N GLN A 25 82.64 87.83 37.03
CA GLN A 25 82.82 86.58 37.80
C GLN A 25 82.59 85.34 36.94
N VAL A 26 81.63 85.40 36.00
CA VAL A 26 81.39 84.33 35.02
C VAL A 26 82.58 84.20 34.07
N GLN A 27 83.13 85.30 33.54
CA GLN A 27 84.32 85.27 32.68
C GLN A 27 85.58 84.79 33.42
N GLU A 28 85.78 85.17 34.68
CA GLU A 28 86.90 84.71 35.51
C GLU A 28 86.91 83.17 35.67
N HIS A 29 85.72 82.55 35.74
CA HIS A 29 85.58 81.10 35.87
C HIS A 29 85.46 80.33 34.54
N LEU A 30 85.23 81.01 33.41
CA LEU A 30 85.10 80.41 32.08
C LEU A 30 86.34 80.54 31.19
N ASP A 31 87.39 81.23 31.62
CA ASP A 31 88.65 81.37 30.87
C ASP A 31 89.48 80.07 30.90
N LEU A 32 89.11 79.13 30.03
CA LEU A 32 89.64 77.77 29.95
C LEU A 32 91.18 77.69 29.82
N PRO A 33 91.87 78.55 29.04
CA PRO A 33 93.34 78.52 28.97
C PRO A 33 94.00 78.83 30.32
N LYS A 34 93.49 79.82 31.07
CA LYS A 34 93.99 80.18 32.40
C LYS A 34 93.75 79.09 33.43
N ARG A 35 92.54 78.53 33.47
CA ARG A 35 92.20 77.42 34.38
C ARG A 35 93.04 76.16 34.11
N ARG A 36 93.31 75.83 32.84
CA ARG A 36 94.21 74.72 32.49
C ARG A 36 95.63 74.96 32.97
N ALA A 37 96.16 76.16 32.80
CA ALA A 37 97.48 76.53 33.29
C ALA A 37 97.58 76.47 34.83
N GLU A 38 96.55 76.94 35.54
CA GLU A 38 96.49 76.90 37.01
C GLU A 38 96.41 75.47 37.56
N VAL A 39 95.59 74.61 36.93
CA VAL A 39 95.47 73.19 37.30
C VAL A 39 96.75 72.44 36.99
N ALA A 40 97.36 72.67 35.82
CA ALA A 40 98.66 72.09 35.47
C ALA A 40 99.74 72.54 36.48
N ALA A 41 99.76 73.81 36.87
CA ALA A 41 100.68 74.32 37.88
C ALA A 41 100.49 73.68 39.26
N ARG A 42 99.24 73.51 39.73
CA ARG A 42 98.96 72.82 40.99
C ARG A 42 99.38 71.34 40.95
N ILE A 43 99.14 70.65 39.84
CA ILE A 43 99.58 69.26 39.64
C ILE A 43 101.11 69.20 39.67
N ARG A 44 101.78 70.17 39.01
CA ARG A 44 103.25 70.32 39.06
C ARG A 44 103.74 70.44 40.50
N THR A 45 103.20 71.37 41.29
CA THR A 45 103.57 71.56 42.70
C THR A 45 103.28 70.32 43.55
N TYR A 46 102.17 69.63 43.29
CA TYR A 46 101.82 68.39 44.00
C TYR A 46 102.85 67.28 43.71
N TYR A 47 103.28 67.11 42.46
CA TYR A 47 104.23 66.06 42.08
C TYR A 47 105.64 66.38 42.59
N GLN A 48 106.04 67.66 42.55
CA GLN A 48 107.30 68.14 43.11
C GLN A 48 107.37 67.93 44.63
N SER A 49 106.28 68.24 45.36
CA SER A 49 106.23 68.06 46.82
C SER A 49 106.20 66.58 47.26
N HIS A 50 105.77 65.67 46.39
CA HIS A 50 105.70 64.24 46.66
C HIS A 50 106.85 63.44 45.99
N ASN A 51 107.88 64.13 45.48
CA ASN A 51 109.07 63.52 44.86
C ASN A 51 108.77 62.56 43.69
N ILE A 52 107.69 62.81 42.94
CA ILE A 52 107.33 62.04 41.73
C ILE A 52 107.98 62.70 40.52
N ALA A 53 108.77 61.95 39.75
CA ALA A 53 109.33 62.44 38.48
C ALA A 53 108.22 62.60 37.43
N PHE A 54 108.19 63.73 36.74
CA PHE A 54 107.18 64.01 35.71
C PHE A 54 107.77 64.73 34.50
N ASP A 55 107.10 64.53 33.37
CA ASP A 55 107.35 65.25 32.12
C ASP A 55 106.31 66.37 31.98
N GLU A 56 106.79 67.55 31.61
CA GLU A 56 106.00 68.78 31.49
C GLU A 56 104.95 68.65 30.38
N ALA A 57 105.32 68.03 29.25
CA ALA A 57 104.41 67.81 28.13
C ALA A 57 103.26 66.86 28.49
N LEU A 58 103.51 65.88 29.38
CA LEU A 58 102.52 64.90 29.80
C LEU A 58 101.45 65.52 30.72
N ILE A 59 101.86 66.43 31.63
CA ILE A 59 100.91 67.14 32.51
C ILE A 59 99.98 68.02 31.69
N GLU A 60 100.54 68.77 30.73
CA GLU A 60 99.76 69.70 29.92
C GLU A 60 98.76 68.95 29.01
N GLN A 61 99.19 67.83 28.40
CA GLN A 61 98.31 66.97 27.61
C GLN A 61 97.21 66.33 28.47
N GLY A 62 97.54 65.80 29.65
CA GLY A 62 96.57 65.19 30.56
C GLY A 62 95.49 66.16 31.03
N VAL A 63 95.87 67.40 31.39
CA VAL A 63 94.91 68.44 31.77
C VAL A 63 94.03 68.83 30.56
N ARG A 64 94.61 68.96 29.36
CA ARG A 64 93.85 69.29 28.16
C ARG A 64 92.78 68.24 27.83
N ASP A 65 93.15 66.97 27.89
CA ASP A 65 92.24 65.85 27.58
C ASP A 65 91.15 65.69 28.65
N PHE A 66 91.47 65.93 29.92
CA PHE A 66 90.48 65.94 31.02
C PHE A 66 89.37 66.96 30.78
N PHE A 67 89.72 68.18 30.36
CA PHE A 67 88.74 69.21 30.05
C PHE A 67 87.97 68.94 28.74
N ALA A 68 88.56 68.25 27.77
CA ALA A 68 87.89 67.91 26.51
C ALA A 68 86.79 66.84 26.69
N ARG A 69 87.04 65.80 27.50
CA ARG A 69 86.07 64.72 27.74
C ARG A 69 84.86 65.16 28.57
N ARG A 70 84.99 66.20 29.40
CA ARG A 70 83.91 66.70 30.26
C ARG A 70 82.71 67.29 29.48
N LEU A 71 82.90 67.65 28.20
CA LEU A 71 81.87 68.29 27.38
C LEU A 71 81.23 67.34 26.34
N MET A 72 81.62 66.07 26.30
CA MET A 72 81.06 65.09 25.37
C MET A 72 80.12 64.13 26.09
N PHE A 73 78.91 63.95 25.55
CA PHE A 73 77.98 62.92 26.03
C PHE A 73 78.31 61.59 25.38
N GLU A 74 78.83 60.63 26.13
CA GLU A 74 79.01 59.25 25.69
C GLU A 74 77.73 58.45 25.95
N ALA A 75 77.00 58.11 24.88
CA ALA A 75 75.83 57.25 25.00
C ALA A 75 76.27 55.83 25.43
N PRO A 76 75.70 55.28 26.53
CA PRO A 76 76.07 53.95 26.97
C PRO A 76 75.67 52.89 25.92
N PRO A 77 76.49 51.86 25.68
CA PRO A 77 76.17 50.82 24.70
C PRO A 77 74.93 50.03 25.16
N LEU A 78 73.82 50.24 24.47
CA LEU A 78 72.57 49.54 24.77
C LEU A 78 72.67 48.05 24.41
N SER A 79 72.39 47.20 25.41
CA SER A 79 72.23 45.76 25.24
C SER A 79 71.10 45.42 24.25
N TRP A 80 71.19 44.27 23.56
CA TRP A 80 70.16 43.85 22.61
C TRP A 80 68.76 43.78 23.24
N ARG A 81 68.66 43.43 24.54
CA ARG A 81 67.40 43.42 25.29
C ARG A 81 66.83 44.83 25.46
N GLN A 82 67.69 45.82 25.72
CA GLN A 82 67.27 47.22 25.86
C GLN A 82 66.82 47.80 24.51
N LYS A 83 67.47 47.42 23.40
CA LYS A 83 67.03 47.77 22.04
C LYS A 83 65.70 47.12 21.66
N LEU A 84 65.46 45.89 22.10
CA LEU A 84 64.20 45.19 21.86
C LEU A 84 63.05 45.83 22.67
N LEU A 85 63.28 46.14 23.94
CA LEU A 85 62.32 46.82 24.80
C LEU A 85 62.00 48.25 24.35
N SER A 86 62.99 49.00 23.85
CA SER A 86 62.74 50.34 23.31
C SER A 86 61.88 50.30 22.05
N LYS A 87 62.15 49.36 21.12
CA LYS A 87 61.31 49.12 19.95
C LYS A 87 59.90 48.67 20.32
N ALA A 88 59.76 47.77 21.30
CA ALA A 88 58.46 47.33 21.79
C ALA A 88 57.65 48.47 22.42
N SER A 89 58.30 49.33 23.21
CA SER A 89 57.65 50.50 23.84
C SER A 89 57.19 51.54 22.81
N MET A 90 57.98 51.77 21.75
CA MET A 90 57.60 52.66 20.64
C MET A 90 56.44 52.09 19.78
N ALA A 91 56.39 50.77 19.60
CA ALA A 91 55.32 50.09 18.85
C ALA A 91 54.08 49.71 19.70
N ARG A 92 53.93 50.28 20.91
CA ARG A 92 52.92 49.89 21.90
C ARG A 92 51.48 49.80 21.38
N SER A 93 51.06 50.69 20.47
CA SER A 93 49.69 50.70 19.94
C SER A 93 49.43 49.57 18.94
N GLN A 94 50.44 49.17 18.16
CA GLN A 94 50.35 48.04 17.24
C GLN A 94 50.45 46.72 18.01
N LEU A 95 51.35 46.61 18.98
CA LEU A 95 51.45 45.43 19.85
C LEU A 95 50.15 45.20 20.63
N PHE A 96 49.52 46.25 21.17
CA PHE A 96 48.23 46.13 21.86
C PHE A 96 47.13 45.58 20.94
N LYS A 97 47.03 46.03 19.69
CA LYS A 97 46.06 45.49 18.71
C LYS A 97 46.31 44.02 18.39
N VAL A 98 47.58 43.62 18.23
CA VAL A 98 47.94 42.22 17.98
C VAL A 98 47.61 41.34 19.20
N VAL A 99 47.94 41.78 20.41
CA VAL A 99 47.60 41.07 21.65
C VAL A 99 46.09 40.94 21.81
N LEU A 100 45.33 42.01 21.56
CA LEU A 100 43.86 41.99 21.61
C LEU A 100 43.28 41.02 20.57
N ALA A 101 43.82 40.98 19.35
CA ALA A 101 43.40 40.05 18.30
C ALA A 101 43.68 38.59 18.69
N ILE A 102 44.83 38.30 19.32
CA ILE A 102 45.16 36.96 19.84
C ILE A 102 44.19 36.56 20.95
N ILE A 103 43.89 37.46 21.89
CA ILE A 103 42.91 37.19 22.95
C ILE A 103 41.51 36.96 22.37
N ALA A 104 41.08 37.77 21.41
CA ALA A 104 39.79 37.61 20.73
C ALA A 104 39.72 36.27 19.98
N ALA A 105 40.78 35.90 19.25
CA ALA A 105 40.85 34.61 18.57
C ALA A 105 40.83 33.43 19.54
N ALA A 106 41.52 33.54 20.68
CA ALA A 106 41.50 32.52 21.73
C ALA A 106 40.10 32.40 22.37
N LEU A 107 39.44 33.52 22.63
CA LEU A 107 38.06 33.54 23.16
C LEU A 107 37.08 32.94 22.16
N ILE A 108 37.14 33.32 20.88
CA ILE A 108 36.29 32.73 19.82
C ILE A 108 36.50 31.22 19.76
N THR A 109 37.76 30.75 19.75
CA THR A 109 38.09 29.32 19.73
C THR A 109 37.55 28.59 20.96
N GLN A 110 37.60 29.21 22.13
CA GLN A 110 37.08 28.61 23.36
C GLN A 110 35.54 28.58 23.36
N CYS A 111 34.89 29.65 22.89
CA CYS A 111 33.44 29.72 22.74
C CYS A 111 32.92 28.69 21.74
N THR A 112 33.58 28.52 20.58
CA THR A 112 33.17 27.51 19.59
C THR A 112 33.35 26.09 20.12
N ARG A 113 34.42 25.81 20.87
CA ARG A 113 34.61 24.52 21.55
C ARG A 113 33.52 24.23 22.59
N ILE A 114 33.17 25.21 23.42
CA ILE A 114 32.12 25.06 24.44
C ILE A 114 30.76 24.86 23.77
N ALA A 115 30.43 25.63 22.72
CA ALA A 115 29.19 25.50 21.98
C ALA A 115 29.08 24.12 21.32
N HIS A 116 30.17 23.64 20.70
CA HIS A 116 30.23 22.30 20.10
C HIS A 116 30.08 21.18 21.14
N ASP A 117 30.81 21.25 22.26
CA ASP A 117 30.71 20.27 23.34
C ASP A 117 29.32 20.23 23.98
N SER A 118 28.69 21.40 24.14
CA SER A 118 27.33 21.52 24.66
C SER A 118 26.31 20.96 23.66
N GLY A 119 26.49 21.24 22.36
CA GLY A 119 25.66 20.70 21.28
C GLY A 119 25.63 19.17 21.26
N ILE A 120 26.80 18.52 21.32
CA ILE A 120 26.89 17.05 21.39
C ILE A 120 26.18 16.50 22.63
N THR A 121 26.32 17.18 23.77
CA THR A 121 25.72 16.72 25.03
C THR A 121 24.20 16.81 24.96
N VAL A 122 23.64 17.90 24.40
CA VAL A 122 22.20 18.09 24.19
C VAL A 122 21.65 17.07 23.19
N GLU A 123 22.38 16.77 22.11
CA GLU A 123 21.98 15.75 21.14
C GLU A 123 21.82 14.37 21.81
N ILE A 124 22.83 13.93 22.57
CA ILE A 124 22.79 12.64 23.27
C ILE A 124 21.71 12.62 24.36
N GLU A 125 21.49 13.74 25.05
CA GLU A 125 20.39 13.86 26.02
C GLU A 125 19.02 13.69 25.36
N ASN A 126 18.82 14.28 24.18
CA ASN A 126 17.60 14.12 23.40
C ASN A 126 17.44 12.65 22.94
N SER A 127 18.49 12.03 22.40
CA SER A 127 18.45 10.61 22.03
C SER A 127 18.13 9.69 23.22
N ALA A 128 18.71 9.95 24.39
CA ALA A 128 18.39 9.21 25.62
C ALA A 128 16.92 9.42 26.07
N ARG A 129 16.38 10.63 25.87
CA ARG A 129 14.97 10.93 26.16
C ARG A 129 14.03 10.23 25.17
N ASP A 130 14.36 10.23 23.89
CA ASP A 130 13.56 9.56 22.86
C ASP A 130 13.60 8.04 23.01
N LEU A 131 14.76 7.47 23.36
CA LEU A 131 14.87 6.06 23.72
C LEU A 131 13.93 5.68 24.87
N ARG A 132 13.86 6.49 25.94
CA ARG A 132 12.95 6.23 27.07
C ARG A 132 11.47 6.24 26.65
N ARG A 133 11.08 7.17 25.76
CA ARG A 133 9.73 7.19 25.18
C ARG A 133 9.47 5.94 24.35
N HIS A 134 10.42 5.56 23.49
CA HIS A 134 10.31 4.33 22.71
C HIS A 134 10.22 3.07 23.57
N ASP A 135 10.93 3.02 24.70
CA ASP A 135 10.83 1.95 25.69
C ASP A 135 9.43 1.89 26.30
N GLU A 136 8.86 3.03 26.71
CA GLU A 136 7.48 3.11 27.24
C GLU A 136 6.46 2.62 26.21
N ASP A 137 6.53 3.09 24.96
CA ASP A 137 5.62 2.69 23.88
C ASP A 137 5.70 1.18 23.61
N VAL A 138 6.92 0.64 23.49
CA VAL A 138 7.13 -0.79 23.21
C VAL A 138 6.68 -1.65 24.38
N ARG A 139 6.88 -1.23 25.63
CA ARG A 139 6.37 -1.96 26.80
C ARG A 139 4.84 -1.99 26.81
N ALA A 140 4.18 -0.90 26.47
CA ALA A 140 2.71 -0.88 26.35
C ALA A 140 2.22 -1.85 25.26
N ASP A 141 2.90 -1.90 24.11
CA ASP A 141 2.60 -2.85 23.05
C ASP A 141 2.83 -4.30 23.46
N ILE A 142 3.94 -4.59 24.15
CA ILE A 142 4.24 -5.92 24.70
C ILE A 142 3.13 -6.36 25.66
N GLN A 143 2.68 -5.49 26.56
CA GLN A 143 1.58 -5.78 27.49
C GLN A 143 0.29 -6.12 26.74
N LEU A 144 -0.07 -5.31 25.73
CA LEU A 144 -1.25 -5.57 24.91
C LEU A 144 -1.16 -6.93 24.20
N LYS A 145 0.00 -7.28 23.65
CA LYS A 145 0.18 -8.57 22.95
C LYS A 145 0.12 -9.77 23.89
N HIS A 146 0.57 -9.64 25.14
CA HIS A 146 0.40 -10.68 26.16
C HIS A 146 -1.06 -10.89 26.55
N GLU A 147 -1.84 -9.81 26.67
CA GLU A 147 -3.29 -9.91 26.91
C GLU A 147 -3.97 -10.62 25.75
N GLN A 148 -3.67 -10.22 24.51
CA GLN A 148 -4.19 -10.88 23.30
C GLN A 148 -3.78 -12.37 23.24
N LEU A 149 -2.53 -12.70 23.57
CA LEU A 149 -2.06 -14.08 23.63
C LEU A 149 -2.89 -14.91 24.61
N ARG A 150 -3.16 -14.39 25.82
CA ARG A 150 -3.98 -15.08 26.83
C ARG A 150 -5.40 -15.30 26.33
N GLN A 151 -6.02 -14.30 25.70
CA GLN A 151 -7.36 -14.41 25.13
C GLN A 151 -7.42 -15.50 24.05
N TRP A 152 -6.45 -15.51 23.13
CA TRP A 152 -6.37 -16.54 22.09
C TRP A 152 -6.08 -17.93 22.66
N GLN A 153 -5.25 -18.05 23.70
CA GLN A 153 -5.02 -19.31 24.38
C GLN A 153 -6.29 -19.85 25.05
N GLN A 154 -7.09 -18.99 25.69
CA GLN A 154 -8.38 -19.39 26.25
C GLN A 154 -9.34 -19.87 25.15
N LYS A 155 -9.41 -19.14 24.03
CA LYS A 155 -10.23 -19.58 22.89
C LYS A 155 -9.75 -20.90 22.30
N ALA A 156 -8.43 -21.10 22.19
CA ALA A 156 -7.84 -22.36 21.72
C ALA A 156 -8.12 -23.54 22.67
N GLN A 157 -8.31 -23.30 23.98
CA GLN A 157 -8.76 -24.33 24.92
C GLN A 157 -10.24 -24.70 24.68
N ALA A 158 -11.09 -23.71 24.39
CA ALA A 158 -12.52 -23.93 24.12
C ALA A 158 -12.75 -24.60 22.75
N GLN A 159 -11.95 -24.23 21.74
CA GLN A 159 -11.99 -24.78 20.39
C GLN A 159 -10.57 -25.19 19.97
N PRO A 160 -10.15 -26.44 20.28
CA PRO A 160 -8.82 -26.93 19.99
C PRO A 160 -8.52 -27.00 18.49
N ASP A 161 -7.38 -26.42 18.10
CA ASP A 161 -6.81 -26.54 16.75
C ASP A 161 -5.28 -26.61 16.81
N ALA A 162 -4.71 -27.56 16.08
CA ALA A 162 -3.27 -27.84 16.12
C ALA A 162 -2.41 -26.74 15.49
N ALA A 163 -2.91 -26.07 14.44
CA ALA A 163 -2.21 -24.95 13.82
C ALA A 163 -2.25 -23.72 14.72
N VAL A 164 -3.42 -23.41 15.28
CA VAL A 164 -3.58 -22.32 16.25
C VAL A 164 -2.65 -22.51 17.44
N SER A 165 -2.64 -23.69 18.05
CA SER A 165 -1.79 -23.99 19.21
C SER A 165 -0.31 -23.76 18.91
N ARG A 166 0.16 -24.24 17.76
CA ARG A 166 1.54 -24.06 17.30
C ARG A 166 1.91 -22.59 17.10
N ILE A 167 1.03 -21.81 16.45
CA ILE A 167 1.27 -20.38 16.20
C ILE A 167 1.30 -19.62 17.53
N LEU A 168 0.38 -19.89 18.45
CA LEU A 168 0.36 -19.26 19.76
C LEU A 168 1.58 -19.63 20.61
N ASP A 169 2.05 -20.87 20.53
CA ASP A 169 3.30 -21.29 21.18
C ASP A 169 4.53 -20.59 20.58
N GLN A 170 4.57 -20.39 19.26
CA GLN A 170 5.63 -19.61 18.62
C GLN A 170 5.62 -18.15 19.10
N VAL A 171 4.44 -17.52 19.17
CA VAL A 171 4.30 -16.16 19.72
C VAL A 171 4.76 -16.10 21.17
N ARG A 172 4.39 -17.09 21.99
CA ARG A 172 4.82 -17.17 23.39
C ARG A 172 6.35 -17.24 23.53
N GLN A 173 7.03 -17.93 22.63
CA GLN A 173 8.49 -18.09 22.66
C GLN A 173 9.24 -16.84 22.15
N THR A 174 8.63 -16.08 21.24
CA THR A 174 9.30 -14.92 20.61
C THR A 174 8.95 -13.59 21.26
N LEU A 175 7.82 -13.48 21.96
CA LEU A 175 7.39 -12.23 22.57
C LEU A 175 8.29 -11.89 23.78
N PRO A 176 8.82 -10.66 23.89
CA PRO A 176 9.68 -10.27 25.00
C PRO A 176 8.91 -10.27 26.34
N PRO A 177 9.51 -10.64 27.48
CA PRO A 177 8.80 -10.73 28.76
C PRO A 177 8.26 -9.38 29.27
N LEU A 178 7.21 -9.43 30.10
CA LEU A 178 6.46 -8.26 30.57
C LEU A 178 7.26 -7.26 31.41
N ASP A 179 8.29 -7.73 32.12
CA ASP A 179 9.16 -6.96 33.00
C ASP A 179 10.38 -6.38 32.28
N GLN A 180 10.54 -6.65 30.98
CA GLN A 180 11.68 -6.14 30.23
C GLN A 180 11.62 -4.62 30.09
N SER A 181 12.67 -3.95 30.56
CA SER A 181 12.92 -2.53 30.31
C SER A 181 14.24 -2.37 29.56
N PHE A 182 14.21 -1.52 28.53
CA PHE A 182 15.32 -1.24 27.64
C PHE A 182 16.04 0.08 27.97
N ALA A 183 15.53 0.90 28.89
CA ALA A 183 16.13 2.20 29.19
C ALA A 183 16.36 2.45 30.70
N SER A 184 16.22 1.42 31.53
CA SER A 184 16.30 1.53 32.99
C SER A 184 17.69 1.95 33.52
N ASP A 185 18.75 1.59 32.80
CA ASP A 185 20.15 1.88 33.11
C ASP A 185 20.68 3.14 32.40
N VAL A 186 19.86 3.78 31.56
CA VAL A 186 20.22 5.00 30.84
C VAL A 186 20.04 6.22 31.76
N PRO A 187 21.12 6.94 32.12
CA PRO A 187 21.06 8.09 33.02
C PRO A 187 20.07 9.17 32.57
N GLN A 188 19.39 9.80 33.53
CA GLN A 188 18.50 10.94 33.26
C GLN A 188 19.28 12.18 32.80
N PHE A 189 20.46 12.41 33.37
CA PHE A 189 21.28 13.58 33.10
C PHE A 189 22.54 13.21 32.32
N VAL A 190 22.75 13.87 31.18
CA VAL A 190 23.92 13.69 30.32
C VAL A 190 24.86 14.88 30.50
N ASN A 191 26.13 14.61 30.70
CA ASN A 191 27.19 15.60 30.86
C ASN A 191 28.44 15.16 30.12
N LYS A 192 29.46 16.02 30.08
CA LYS A 192 30.70 15.75 29.33
C LYS A 192 31.42 14.46 29.74
N THR A 193 31.28 14.02 30.98
CA THR A 193 32.00 12.85 31.52
C THR A 193 31.30 11.53 31.24
N ASN A 194 29.97 11.51 31.07
CA ASN A 194 29.21 10.30 30.82
C ASN A 194 28.64 10.20 29.38
N ARG A 195 28.67 11.28 28.59
CA ARG A 195 28.02 11.33 27.26
C ARG A 195 28.42 10.19 26.32
N ASP A 196 29.69 9.78 26.29
CA ASP A 196 30.14 8.72 25.39
C ASP A 196 29.61 7.34 25.83
N ASN A 197 29.53 7.10 27.14
CA ASN A 197 28.91 5.90 27.68
C ASN A 197 27.40 5.88 27.42
N VAL A 198 26.71 7.01 27.65
CA VAL A 198 25.28 7.14 27.36
C VAL A 198 25.00 6.90 25.87
N LYS A 199 25.83 7.45 24.98
CA LYS A 199 25.70 7.22 23.54
C LYS A 199 25.77 5.72 23.18
N ASN A 200 26.72 4.98 23.76
CA ASN A 200 26.86 3.55 23.52
C ASN A 200 25.65 2.76 24.06
N LEU A 201 25.17 3.09 25.26
CA LEU A 201 23.96 2.49 25.83
C LEU A 201 22.74 2.76 24.94
N VAL A 202 22.57 4.00 24.48
CA VAL A 202 21.47 4.37 23.59
C VAL A 202 21.49 3.55 22.31
N THR A 203 22.63 3.47 21.63
CA THR A 203 22.74 2.67 20.39
C THR A 203 22.46 1.18 20.63
N MET A 204 22.94 0.62 21.73
CA MET A 204 22.67 -0.79 22.09
C MET A 204 21.18 -1.04 22.34
N HIS A 205 20.53 -0.17 23.12
CA HIS A 205 19.12 -0.34 23.48
C HIS A 205 18.17 0.00 22.34
N GLU A 206 18.51 0.94 21.46
CA GLU A 206 17.77 1.17 20.21
C GLU A 206 17.71 -0.11 19.38
N ALA A 207 18.81 -0.85 19.26
CA ALA A 207 18.83 -2.13 18.55
C ALA A 207 17.94 -3.19 19.23
N GLN A 208 17.92 -3.24 20.57
CA GLN A 208 17.05 -4.15 21.34
C GLN A 208 15.57 -3.77 21.20
N ILE A 209 15.24 -2.48 21.24
CA ILE A 209 13.88 -1.96 21.02
C ILE A 209 13.41 -2.32 19.60
N GLU A 210 14.26 -2.17 18.59
CA GLU A 210 13.92 -2.56 17.22
C GLU A 210 13.67 -4.07 17.08
N GLN A 211 14.44 -4.90 17.80
CA GLN A 211 14.18 -6.34 17.87
C GLN A 211 12.83 -6.64 18.55
N ALA A 212 12.51 -5.96 19.66
CA ALA A 212 11.23 -6.11 20.35
C ALA A 212 10.04 -5.67 19.47
N ARG A 213 10.17 -4.55 18.74
CA ARG A 213 9.17 -4.09 17.77
C ARG A 213 8.91 -5.12 16.67
N LYS A 214 9.96 -5.77 16.15
CA LYS A 214 9.81 -6.85 15.18
C LYS A 214 9.05 -8.05 15.76
N ALA A 215 9.35 -8.44 17.00
CA ALA A 215 8.62 -9.52 17.69
C ALA A 215 7.14 -9.17 17.94
N VAL A 216 6.84 -7.93 18.36
CA VAL A 216 5.47 -7.42 18.52
C VAL A 216 4.73 -7.44 17.18
N SER A 217 5.38 -7.01 16.10
CA SER A 217 4.82 -7.03 14.74
C SER A 217 4.55 -8.47 14.26
N SER A 218 5.46 -9.40 14.50
CA SER A 218 5.26 -10.81 14.14
C SER A 218 4.11 -11.43 14.95
N ALA A 219 3.99 -11.09 16.24
CA ALA A 219 2.87 -11.52 17.08
C ALA A 219 1.53 -11.00 16.55
N ARG A 220 1.48 -9.74 16.10
CA ARG A 220 0.29 -9.17 15.45
C ARG A 220 -0.11 -9.97 14.21
N ALA A 221 0.83 -10.25 13.31
CA ALA A 221 0.58 -11.03 12.11
C ALA A 221 0.09 -12.44 12.44
N ALA A 222 0.72 -13.09 13.41
CA ALA A 222 0.33 -14.41 13.91
C ALA A 222 -1.11 -14.43 14.47
N PHE A 223 -1.52 -13.41 15.22
CA PHE A 223 -2.91 -13.30 15.70
C PHE A 223 -3.92 -13.14 14.58
N THR A 224 -3.59 -12.35 13.54
CA THR A 224 -4.44 -12.25 12.34
C THR A 224 -4.55 -13.59 11.61
N THR A 225 -3.45 -14.36 11.53
CA THR A 225 -3.50 -15.73 10.99
C THR A 225 -4.40 -16.63 11.83
N VAL A 226 -4.26 -16.63 13.16
CA VAL A 226 -5.10 -17.41 14.08
C VAL A 226 -6.59 -17.06 13.93
N GLU A 227 -6.90 -15.77 13.85
CA GLU A 227 -8.26 -15.29 13.63
C GLU A 227 -8.87 -15.87 12.35
N GLY A 228 -8.09 -15.93 11.27
CA GLY A 228 -8.54 -16.46 9.99
C GLY A 228 -8.67 -17.99 9.91
N ILE A 229 -8.00 -18.77 10.77
CA ILE A 229 -8.10 -20.24 10.76
C ILE A 229 -9.51 -20.71 11.16
N TYR A 230 -10.10 -20.11 12.20
CA TYR A 230 -11.38 -20.57 12.76
C TYR A 230 -12.53 -20.56 11.74
N PRO A 231 -12.80 -19.47 10.99
CA PRO A 231 -13.83 -19.47 9.95
C PRO A 231 -13.61 -20.55 8.88
N GLN A 232 -12.36 -20.86 8.53
CA GLN A 232 -12.07 -21.91 7.55
C GLN A 232 -12.35 -23.31 8.10
N ARG A 233 -12.06 -23.54 9.38
CA ARG A 233 -12.41 -24.78 10.09
C ARG A 233 -13.91 -24.97 10.17
N ASP A 234 -14.63 -23.94 10.57
CA ASP A 234 -16.09 -23.98 10.66
C ASP A 234 -16.72 -24.19 9.29
N ASN A 235 -16.18 -23.52 8.25
CA ASN A 235 -16.63 -23.71 6.88
C ASN A 235 -16.41 -25.16 6.41
N LEU A 236 -15.21 -25.70 6.61
CA LEU A 236 -14.92 -27.10 6.26
C LEU A 236 -15.87 -28.06 6.99
N ALA A 237 -16.09 -27.89 8.30
CA ALA A 237 -17.01 -28.72 9.06
C ALA A 237 -18.45 -28.65 8.50
N ARG A 238 -18.92 -27.44 8.14
CA ARG A 238 -20.22 -27.24 7.49
C ARG A 238 -20.30 -27.98 6.16
N LEU A 239 -19.29 -27.86 5.30
CA LEU A 239 -19.23 -28.53 4.00
C LEU A 239 -19.29 -30.05 4.13
N LEU A 240 -18.56 -30.63 5.07
CA LEU A 240 -18.56 -32.08 5.32
C LEU A 240 -19.90 -32.60 5.87
N ALA A 241 -20.72 -31.72 6.46
CA ALA A 241 -22.05 -32.04 6.94
C ALA A 241 -23.15 -31.88 5.88
N MET A 242 -22.85 -31.31 4.71
CA MET A 242 -23.87 -31.11 3.66
C MET A 242 -24.32 -32.44 3.05
N PRO A 243 -25.62 -32.62 2.77
CA PRO A 243 -26.12 -33.81 2.07
C PRO A 243 -25.41 -34.04 0.74
N ALA A 244 -25.11 -32.97 0.00
CA ALA A 244 -24.38 -33.05 -1.26
C ALA A 244 -22.97 -33.64 -1.11
N TYR A 245 -22.28 -33.39 0.00
CA TYR A 245 -21.01 -34.05 0.29
C TYR A 245 -21.23 -35.54 0.58
N LEU A 246 -22.11 -35.85 1.54
CA LEU A 246 -22.35 -37.22 2.02
C LEU A 246 -22.87 -38.16 0.92
N GLU A 247 -23.85 -37.72 0.15
CA GLU A 247 -24.43 -38.48 -0.97
C GLU A 247 -23.49 -38.48 -2.19
N GLY A 248 -22.71 -37.40 -2.36
CA GLY A 248 -21.73 -37.24 -3.42
C GLY A 248 -20.52 -38.17 -3.32
N LEU A 249 -20.17 -38.68 -2.13
CA LEU A 249 -18.99 -39.53 -1.92
C LEU A 249 -18.97 -40.79 -2.79
N LYS A 250 -20.14 -41.37 -3.08
CA LYS A 250 -20.24 -42.59 -3.88
C LYS A 250 -20.02 -42.34 -5.39
N PRO A 251 -20.73 -41.40 -6.05
CA PRO A 251 -20.50 -41.08 -7.45
C PRO A 251 -19.20 -40.28 -7.70
N PHE A 252 -18.70 -39.55 -6.71
CA PHE A 252 -17.52 -38.68 -6.83
C PHE A 252 -16.45 -39.02 -5.77
N PRO A 253 -15.68 -40.11 -5.94
CA PRO A 253 -14.70 -40.55 -4.95
C PRO A 253 -13.57 -39.54 -4.68
N THR A 254 -13.30 -38.64 -5.64
CA THR A 254 -12.30 -37.55 -5.49
C THR A 254 -12.67 -36.54 -4.42
N LEU A 255 -13.96 -36.45 -4.04
CA LEU A 255 -14.45 -35.49 -3.05
C LEU A 255 -13.84 -35.72 -1.66
N LYS A 256 -13.64 -36.98 -1.30
CA LYS A 256 -12.95 -37.35 -0.05
C LYS A 256 -11.50 -36.84 -0.06
N ALA A 257 -10.77 -37.03 -1.15
CA ALA A 257 -9.39 -36.58 -1.28
C ALA A 257 -9.26 -35.05 -1.22
N LEU A 258 -10.25 -34.32 -1.79
CA LEU A 258 -10.32 -32.86 -1.69
C LEU A 258 -10.56 -32.40 -0.24
N ALA A 259 -11.49 -33.03 0.47
CA ALA A 259 -11.73 -32.77 1.89
C ALA A 259 -10.49 -33.01 2.76
N GLU A 260 -9.83 -34.16 2.56
CA GLU A 260 -8.58 -34.50 3.27
C GLU A 260 -7.43 -33.55 2.91
N SER A 261 -7.39 -33.04 1.68
CA SER A 261 -6.42 -32.03 1.25
C SER A 261 -6.67 -30.69 1.96
N ALA A 262 -7.93 -30.24 2.01
CA ALA A 262 -8.32 -29.01 2.70
C ALA A 262 -8.00 -29.08 4.21
N ASP A 263 -8.35 -30.18 4.87
CA ASP A 263 -8.05 -30.40 6.28
C ASP A 263 -6.54 -30.38 6.56
N ARG A 264 -5.75 -31.11 5.75
CA ARG A 264 -4.29 -31.14 5.90
C ARG A 264 -3.64 -29.78 5.72
N GLN A 265 -4.11 -28.97 4.76
CA GLN A 265 -3.57 -27.63 4.56
C GLN A 265 -3.90 -26.71 5.74
N LEU A 266 -5.11 -26.80 6.29
CA LEU A 266 -5.47 -26.05 7.50
C LEU A 266 -4.62 -26.45 8.71
N LEU A 267 -4.28 -27.74 8.86
CA LEU A 267 -3.36 -28.20 9.92
C LEU A 267 -1.94 -27.64 9.77
N GLN A 268 -1.52 -27.34 8.54
CA GLN A 268 -0.17 -26.88 8.21
C GLN A 268 0.00 -25.35 8.22
N VAL A 269 -1.07 -24.58 8.44
CA VAL A 269 -1.01 -23.12 8.51
C VAL A 269 -0.01 -22.67 9.59
N ASN A 270 0.86 -21.75 9.22
CA ASN A 270 1.86 -21.13 10.10
C ASN A 270 1.91 -19.60 9.94
N ASP A 271 1.43 -19.07 8.83
CA ASP A 271 1.45 -17.65 8.49
C ASP A 271 0.26 -17.27 7.58
N GLY A 272 0.21 -16.01 7.14
CA GLY A 272 -0.86 -15.51 6.27
C GLY A 272 -0.90 -16.15 4.88
N ASP A 273 0.25 -16.52 4.32
CA ASP A 273 0.34 -17.07 2.97
C ASP A 273 -0.15 -18.53 2.92
N THR A 274 0.26 -19.33 3.91
CA THR A 274 -0.25 -20.70 4.09
C THR A 274 -1.72 -20.72 4.45
N LEU A 275 -2.22 -19.76 5.25
CA LEU A 275 -3.65 -19.60 5.49
C LEU A 275 -4.42 -19.32 4.20
N LYS A 276 -3.91 -18.45 3.34
CA LYS A 276 -4.51 -18.16 2.04
C LYS A 276 -4.57 -19.41 1.15
N ALA A 277 -3.47 -20.17 1.10
CA ALA A 277 -3.41 -21.43 0.35
C ALA A 277 -4.41 -22.47 0.90
N ALA A 278 -4.52 -22.60 2.23
CA ALA A 278 -5.49 -23.49 2.86
C ALA A 278 -6.93 -23.07 2.55
N SER A 279 -7.23 -21.78 2.65
CA SER A 279 -8.55 -21.21 2.32
C SER A 279 -8.94 -21.49 0.87
N GLN A 280 -7.99 -21.45 -0.06
CA GLN A 280 -8.24 -21.83 -1.46
C GLN A 280 -8.59 -23.30 -1.63
N GLN A 281 -8.05 -24.21 -0.82
CA GLN A 281 -8.44 -25.62 -0.87
C GLN A 281 -9.85 -25.85 -0.32
N VAL A 282 -10.22 -25.15 0.76
CA VAL A 282 -11.59 -25.18 1.28
C VAL A 282 -12.57 -24.65 0.22
N ALA A 283 -12.24 -23.54 -0.45
CA ALA A 283 -13.07 -22.98 -1.51
C ALA A 283 -13.21 -23.90 -2.73
N LYS A 284 -12.15 -24.64 -3.10
CA LYS A 284 -12.24 -25.67 -4.16
C LYS A 284 -13.20 -26.80 -3.79
N LEU A 285 -13.16 -27.25 -2.53
CA LEU A 285 -14.10 -28.25 -2.03
C LEU A 285 -15.53 -27.72 -2.09
N ASP A 286 -15.76 -26.46 -1.68
CA ASP A 286 -17.07 -25.80 -1.71
C ASP A 286 -17.67 -25.81 -3.13
N LEU A 287 -16.91 -25.33 -4.11
CA LEU A 287 -17.33 -25.31 -5.52
C LEU A 287 -17.66 -26.71 -6.07
N GLU A 288 -16.89 -27.72 -5.69
CA GLU A 288 -17.16 -29.10 -6.08
C GLU A 288 -18.43 -29.64 -5.42
N ILE A 289 -18.69 -29.32 -4.15
CA ILE A 289 -19.94 -29.67 -3.47
C ILE A 289 -21.13 -28.99 -4.13
N GLU A 290 -21.04 -27.71 -4.49
CA GLU A 290 -22.10 -27.00 -5.22
C GLU A 290 -22.41 -27.64 -6.58
N ARG A 291 -21.36 -28.01 -7.34
CA ARG A 291 -21.51 -28.73 -8.62
C ARG A 291 -22.23 -30.07 -8.42
N ILE A 292 -21.86 -30.82 -7.38
CA ILE A 292 -22.47 -32.11 -7.05
C ILE A 292 -23.91 -31.94 -6.56
N ALA A 293 -24.21 -30.92 -5.76
CA ALA A 293 -25.56 -30.62 -5.31
C ALA A 293 -26.50 -30.44 -6.51
N TYR A 294 -26.05 -29.68 -7.51
CA TYR A 294 -26.79 -29.50 -8.76
C TYR A 294 -26.94 -30.80 -9.55
N TRP A 295 -25.90 -31.65 -9.60
CA TRP A 295 -26.01 -32.99 -10.22
C TRP A 295 -27.04 -33.88 -9.51
N LEU A 296 -27.08 -33.87 -8.17
CA LEU A 296 -28.03 -34.65 -7.36
C LEU A 296 -29.48 -34.20 -7.60
N GLU A 297 -29.71 -32.90 -7.75
CA GLU A 297 -31.02 -32.34 -8.12
C GLU A 297 -31.47 -32.89 -9.48
N GLN A 298 -30.58 -32.87 -10.48
CA GLN A 298 -30.90 -33.42 -11.81
C GLN A 298 -31.11 -34.94 -11.77
N SER A 299 -30.35 -35.67 -10.96
CA SER A 299 -30.55 -37.11 -10.74
C SER A 299 -31.93 -37.41 -10.14
N THR A 300 -32.36 -36.59 -9.18
CA THR A 300 -33.70 -36.70 -8.56
C THR A 300 -34.80 -36.42 -9.58
N LEU A 301 -34.65 -35.35 -10.38
CA LEU A 301 -35.60 -35.03 -11.46
C LEU A 301 -35.67 -36.17 -12.49
N ARG A 302 -34.52 -36.75 -12.86
CA ARG A 302 -34.46 -37.92 -13.75
C ARG A 302 -35.30 -39.06 -13.19
N ASP A 303 -35.12 -39.42 -11.92
CA ASP A 303 -35.86 -40.51 -11.28
C ASP A 303 -37.37 -40.26 -11.30
N GLN A 304 -37.81 -39.02 -11.01
CA GLN A 304 -39.22 -38.62 -11.07
C GLN A 304 -39.80 -38.74 -12.50
N LEU A 305 -39.09 -38.24 -13.50
CA LEU A 305 -39.52 -38.31 -14.91
C LEU A 305 -39.53 -39.75 -15.43
N GLN A 306 -38.57 -40.58 -15.01
CA GLN A 306 -38.53 -42.00 -15.33
C GLN A 306 -39.75 -42.73 -14.77
N GLN A 307 -40.09 -42.51 -13.49
CA GLN A 307 -41.28 -43.09 -12.87
C GLN A 307 -42.56 -42.66 -13.59
N ARG A 308 -42.68 -41.36 -13.92
CA ARG A 308 -43.82 -40.83 -14.68
C ARG A 308 -43.94 -41.46 -16.07
N LEU A 309 -42.82 -41.61 -16.79
CA LEU A 309 -42.79 -42.26 -18.11
C LEU A 309 -43.22 -43.74 -18.02
N GLN A 310 -42.80 -44.44 -16.98
CA GLN A 310 -43.19 -45.85 -16.75
C GLN A 310 -44.68 -46.00 -16.43
N ALA A 311 -45.24 -45.08 -15.63
CA ALA A 311 -46.65 -45.10 -15.24
C ALA A 311 -47.60 -44.64 -16.36
N MET A 312 -47.13 -43.85 -17.32
CA MET A 312 -47.96 -43.30 -18.39
C MET A 312 -48.33 -44.37 -19.46
N PRO A 313 -49.63 -44.55 -19.78
CA PRO A 313 -50.09 -45.54 -20.75
C PRO A 313 -49.90 -45.03 -22.19
N LEU A 314 -48.65 -45.00 -22.64
CA LEU A 314 -48.24 -44.55 -23.97
C LEU A 314 -48.26 -45.69 -24.99
N ALA A 315 -48.50 -45.35 -26.26
CA ALA A 315 -48.25 -46.25 -27.38
C ALA A 315 -46.74 -46.58 -27.49
N ALA A 316 -46.40 -47.73 -28.09
CA ALA A 316 -45.02 -48.21 -28.18
C ALA A 316 -44.06 -47.21 -28.86
N GLY A 317 -44.52 -46.53 -29.92
CA GLY A 317 -43.73 -45.50 -30.63
C GLY A 317 -43.45 -44.28 -29.75
N ASP A 318 -44.51 -43.70 -29.15
CA ASP A 318 -44.39 -42.54 -28.25
C ASP A 318 -43.50 -42.87 -27.04
N ARG A 319 -43.65 -44.07 -26.46
CA ARG A 319 -42.79 -44.55 -25.37
C ARG A 319 -41.33 -44.66 -25.78
N ALA A 320 -41.05 -45.23 -26.96
CA ALA A 320 -39.68 -45.36 -27.47
C ALA A 320 -39.01 -43.98 -27.66
N GLN A 321 -39.75 -43.00 -28.19
CA GLN A 321 -39.25 -41.63 -28.37
C GLN A 321 -38.87 -40.97 -27.03
N LEU A 322 -39.73 -41.08 -26.01
CA LEU A 322 -39.46 -40.50 -24.68
C LEU A 322 -38.36 -41.25 -23.93
N GLN A 323 -38.28 -42.58 -24.09
CA GLN A 323 -37.17 -43.38 -23.56
C GLN A 323 -35.83 -42.98 -24.16
N ALA A 324 -35.78 -42.61 -25.45
CA ALA A 324 -34.56 -42.11 -26.07
C ALA A 324 -34.09 -40.78 -25.45
N LEU A 325 -35.01 -39.86 -25.12
CA LEU A 325 -34.66 -38.62 -24.41
C LEU A 325 -34.16 -38.90 -22.98
N LEU A 326 -34.81 -39.81 -22.26
CA LEU A 326 -34.35 -40.24 -20.93
C LEU A 326 -32.95 -40.88 -20.98
N ALA A 327 -32.68 -41.70 -22.01
CA ALA A 327 -31.36 -42.30 -22.22
C ALA A 327 -30.28 -41.23 -22.49
N GLN A 328 -30.59 -40.19 -23.28
CA GLN A 328 -29.68 -39.07 -23.49
C GLN A 328 -29.38 -38.31 -22.19
N ALA A 329 -30.41 -38.08 -21.35
CA ALA A 329 -30.22 -37.47 -20.03
C ALA A 329 -29.36 -38.35 -19.10
N ASN A 330 -29.58 -39.66 -19.09
CA ASN A 330 -28.80 -40.62 -18.31
C ASN A 330 -27.32 -40.62 -18.73
N ASN A 331 -27.04 -40.59 -20.03
CA ASN A 331 -25.68 -40.51 -20.55
C ASN A 331 -25.01 -39.20 -20.12
N ALA A 332 -25.71 -38.06 -20.24
CA ALA A 332 -25.18 -36.77 -19.81
C ALA A 332 -24.89 -36.73 -18.29
N LEU A 333 -25.74 -37.32 -17.45
CA LEU A 333 -25.49 -37.45 -16.01
C LEU A 333 -24.27 -38.34 -15.72
N HIS A 334 -24.12 -39.46 -16.44
CA HIS A 334 -22.97 -40.35 -16.33
C HIS A 334 -21.66 -39.65 -16.72
N GLU A 335 -21.68 -38.88 -17.81
CA GLU A 335 -20.56 -38.05 -18.28
C GLU A 335 -20.33 -36.80 -17.41
N GLN A 336 -21.15 -36.60 -16.37
CA GLN A 336 -21.13 -35.42 -15.49
C GLN A 336 -21.37 -34.08 -16.22
N ASN A 337 -21.99 -34.13 -17.41
CA ASN A 337 -22.39 -32.95 -18.17
C ASN A 337 -23.77 -32.47 -17.70
N VAL A 338 -23.79 -31.77 -16.56
CA VAL A 338 -25.03 -31.32 -15.93
C VAL A 338 -25.84 -30.34 -16.79
N PRO A 339 -25.25 -29.39 -17.53
CA PRO A 339 -26.01 -28.53 -18.45
C PRO A 339 -26.77 -29.31 -19.52
N GLN A 340 -26.13 -30.32 -20.13
CA GLN A 340 -26.79 -31.17 -21.12
C GLN A 340 -27.84 -32.07 -20.47
N ALA A 341 -27.57 -32.63 -19.29
CA ALA A 341 -28.55 -33.41 -18.55
C ALA A 341 -29.82 -32.59 -18.26
N ARG A 342 -29.68 -31.36 -17.74
CA ARG A 342 -30.80 -30.44 -17.52
C ARG A 342 -31.61 -30.23 -18.80
N TYR A 343 -30.95 -29.87 -19.89
CA TYR A 343 -31.63 -29.61 -21.17
C TYR A 343 -32.48 -30.82 -21.62
N GLN A 344 -31.92 -32.03 -21.52
CA GLN A 344 -32.63 -33.25 -21.92
C GLN A 344 -33.78 -33.59 -20.97
N LEU A 345 -33.61 -33.38 -19.66
CA LEU A 345 -34.66 -33.59 -18.66
C LEU A 345 -35.80 -32.58 -18.80
N GLU A 346 -35.50 -31.31 -19.06
CA GLU A 346 -36.50 -30.27 -19.34
C GLU A 346 -37.28 -30.60 -20.61
N HIS A 347 -36.60 -31.02 -21.68
CA HIS A 347 -37.25 -31.43 -22.92
C HIS A 347 -38.13 -32.68 -22.71
N LEU A 348 -37.64 -33.69 -21.98
CA LEU A 348 -38.44 -34.87 -21.61
C LEU A 348 -39.67 -34.47 -20.79
N LYS A 349 -39.52 -33.57 -19.82
CA LYS A 349 -40.63 -33.06 -19.01
C LYS A 349 -41.68 -32.38 -19.89
N GLN A 350 -41.27 -31.46 -20.77
CA GLN A 350 -42.18 -30.78 -21.70
C GLN A 350 -42.95 -31.76 -22.58
N MET A 351 -42.27 -32.78 -23.11
CA MET A 351 -42.90 -33.80 -23.95
C MET A 351 -43.86 -34.69 -23.15
N LEU A 352 -43.55 -35.03 -21.89
CA LEU A 352 -44.47 -35.75 -20.99
C LEU A 352 -45.69 -34.89 -20.61
N ASP A 353 -45.51 -33.58 -20.41
CA ASP A 353 -46.59 -32.63 -20.16
C ASP A 353 -47.52 -32.54 -21.36
N PHE A 354 -46.96 -32.40 -22.57
CA PHE A 354 -47.70 -32.44 -23.82
C PHE A 354 -48.42 -33.78 -24.03
N ALA A 355 -47.76 -34.91 -23.75
CA ALA A 355 -48.36 -36.23 -23.90
C ALA A 355 -49.61 -36.39 -23.02
N ALA A 356 -49.56 -35.92 -21.78
CA ALA A 356 -50.59 -36.14 -20.77
C ALA A 356 -51.95 -35.51 -21.12
N VAL A 357 -51.95 -34.30 -21.70
CA VAL A 357 -53.16 -33.50 -21.89
C VAL A 357 -53.83 -33.85 -23.23
N PRO A 358 -55.13 -34.19 -23.27
CA PRO A 358 -55.86 -34.31 -24.53
C PRO A 358 -56.07 -32.93 -25.15
N LEU A 359 -55.89 -32.81 -26.46
CA LEU A 359 -55.96 -31.54 -27.17
C LEU A 359 -56.95 -31.59 -28.33
N THR A 360 -57.51 -30.42 -28.63
CA THR A 360 -58.38 -30.18 -29.78
C THR A 360 -57.67 -29.18 -30.70
N VAL A 361 -57.47 -29.53 -31.97
CA VAL A 361 -56.81 -28.65 -32.96
C VAL A 361 -57.89 -27.95 -33.77
N GLN A 362 -57.96 -26.63 -33.69
CA GLN A 362 -59.01 -25.84 -34.31
C GLN A 362 -58.45 -24.71 -35.17
N ILE A 363 -59.18 -24.36 -36.23
CA ILE A 363 -58.95 -23.15 -37.01
C ILE A 363 -59.09 -21.95 -36.07
N VAL A 364 -58.13 -21.06 -36.13
CA VAL A 364 -58.11 -19.85 -35.32
C VAL A 364 -59.16 -18.90 -35.86
N ASP A 365 -60.09 -18.49 -35.02
CA ASP A 365 -61.13 -17.54 -35.36
C ASP A 365 -61.20 -16.44 -34.31
N ARG A 366 -60.37 -15.40 -34.48
CA ARG A 366 -60.35 -14.21 -33.63
C ARG A 366 -59.79 -13.02 -34.39
N THR A 367 -60.18 -11.83 -33.96
CA THR A 367 -59.78 -10.56 -34.57
C THR A 367 -58.25 -10.42 -34.59
N GLY A 368 -57.72 -9.93 -35.72
CA GLY A 368 -56.28 -9.65 -35.88
C GLY A 368 -55.41 -10.84 -36.27
N ILE A 369 -55.97 -12.07 -36.34
CA ILE A 369 -55.23 -13.27 -36.77
C ILE A 369 -55.88 -13.86 -38.03
N LYS A 370 -55.06 -14.12 -39.05
CA LYS A 370 -55.51 -14.79 -40.28
C LYS A 370 -55.88 -16.23 -39.97
N SER A 371 -57.03 -16.70 -40.46
CA SER A 371 -57.47 -18.10 -40.36
C SER A 371 -56.91 -18.98 -41.48
N GLY A 372 -56.36 -18.36 -42.53
CA GLY A 372 -55.74 -19.05 -43.65
C GLY A 372 -54.64 -18.21 -44.30
N VAL A 373 -53.66 -18.91 -44.87
CA VAL A 373 -52.50 -18.33 -45.54
C VAL A 373 -52.29 -19.03 -46.87
N GLU A 374 -52.09 -18.25 -47.93
CA GLU A 374 -51.60 -18.72 -49.22
C GLU A 374 -50.08 -18.56 -49.27
N ARG A 375 -49.36 -19.63 -49.58
CA ARG A 375 -47.91 -19.62 -49.79
C ARG A 375 -47.60 -19.81 -51.26
N CYS A 376 -46.70 -18.99 -51.78
CA CYS A 376 -46.16 -19.11 -53.11
C CYS A 376 -44.71 -19.59 -53.02
N TYR A 377 -44.42 -20.78 -53.56
CA TYR A 377 -43.05 -21.32 -53.60
C TYR A 377 -42.36 -21.13 -54.95
N ASP A 378 -43.13 -20.92 -56.02
CA ASP A 378 -42.62 -20.61 -57.36
C ASP A 378 -43.12 -19.23 -57.83
N PRO A 379 -42.28 -18.18 -57.74
CA PRO A 379 -42.65 -16.83 -58.16
C PRO A 379 -43.09 -16.73 -59.63
N ALA A 380 -42.60 -17.60 -60.52
CA ALA A 380 -42.98 -17.60 -61.93
C ALA A 380 -44.39 -18.19 -62.15
N GLY A 381 -44.81 -19.11 -61.27
CA GLY A 381 -46.13 -19.75 -61.27
C GLY A 381 -47.23 -18.88 -60.67
N CYS A 382 -46.93 -18.13 -59.61
CA CYS A 382 -47.95 -17.43 -58.80
C CYS A 382 -48.47 -16.12 -59.39
N ASN A 383 -47.77 -15.52 -60.35
CA ASN A 383 -48.10 -14.20 -60.92
C ASN A 383 -49.22 -14.22 -61.98
N ARG A 384 -49.95 -15.33 -62.14
CA ARG A 384 -51.00 -15.49 -63.16
C ARG A 384 -52.40 -15.55 -62.51
N GLY A 385 -52.91 -14.43 -62.00
CA GLY A 385 -54.31 -14.27 -61.57
C GLY A 385 -54.75 -15.08 -60.33
N GLU A 386 -55.90 -14.74 -59.76
CA GLU A 386 -56.48 -15.42 -58.58
C GLU A 386 -56.86 -16.89 -58.85
N ASP A 387 -57.10 -17.24 -60.11
CA ASP A 387 -57.65 -18.55 -60.52
C ASP A 387 -56.60 -19.65 -60.80
N THR A 388 -55.30 -19.37 -60.64
CA THR A 388 -54.26 -20.40 -60.88
C THR A 388 -53.79 -21.07 -59.60
N ASP A 389 -53.67 -22.39 -59.65
CA ASP A 389 -53.14 -23.26 -58.60
C ASP A 389 -51.60 -23.43 -58.67
N LYS A 390 -51.00 -23.02 -59.79
CA LYS A 390 -49.59 -23.26 -60.10
C LYS A 390 -48.66 -22.55 -59.11
N GLY A 391 -47.84 -23.34 -58.42
CA GLY A 391 -46.81 -22.85 -57.49
C GLY A 391 -47.34 -22.42 -56.13
N LYS A 392 -48.65 -22.56 -55.87
CA LYS A 392 -49.31 -22.16 -54.64
C LYS A 392 -49.58 -23.34 -53.71
N SER A 393 -49.57 -23.08 -52.42
CA SER A 393 -50.02 -24.01 -51.38
C SER A 393 -50.87 -23.27 -50.37
N TRP A 394 -51.94 -23.91 -49.93
CA TRP A 394 -52.90 -23.30 -49.01
C TRP A 394 -52.79 -23.93 -47.64
N PHE A 395 -52.81 -23.08 -46.62
CA PHE A 395 -52.70 -23.48 -45.24
C PHE A 395 -53.84 -22.84 -44.43
N LEU A 396 -54.38 -23.59 -43.47
CA LEU A 396 -55.28 -23.07 -42.44
C LEU A 396 -54.50 -22.85 -41.16
N VAL A 397 -54.61 -21.68 -40.56
CA VAL A 397 -53.96 -21.35 -39.29
C VAL A 397 -54.78 -21.94 -38.16
N VAL A 398 -54.13 -22.77 -37.37
CA VAL A 398 -54.73 -23.53 -36.28
C VAL A 398 -54.03 -23.26 -34.95
N GLU A 399 -54.74 -23.54 -33.88
CA GLU A 399 -54.22 -23.63 -32.53
C GLU A 399 -54.67 -24.94 -31.88
N ALA A 400 -53.89 -25.42 -30.92
CA ALA A 400 -54.29 -26.54 -30.08
C ALA A 400 -54.83 -25.99 -28.75
N THR A 401 -56.00 -26.46 -28.34
CA THR A 401 -56.62 -26.10 -27.07
C THR A 401 -56.78 -27.32 -26.17
N ASP A 402 -56.67 -27.12 -24.86
CA ASP A 402 -56.98 -28.13 -23.86
C ASP A 402 -58.50 -28.28 -23.64
N ALA A 403 -58.90 -29.12 -22.68
CA ALA A 403 -60.31 -29.33 -22.36
C ALA A 403 -61.03 -28.07 -21.83
N GLY A 404 -60.29 -27.08 -21.34
CA GLY A 404 -60.81 -25.78 -20.92
C GLY A 404 -60.92 -24.76 -22.06
N GLY A 405 -60.51 -25.13 -23.28
CA GLY A 405 -60.45 -24.22 -24.42
C GLY A 405 -59.24 -23.27 -24.39
N ILE A 406 -58.26 -23.51 -23.51
CA ILE A 406 -57.08 -22.67 -23.38
C ILE A 406 -56.04 -23.09 -24.42
N SER A 407 -55.52 -22.12 -25.16
CA SER A 407 -54.48 -22.32 -26.19
C SER A 407 -53.15 -22.77 -25.55
N VAL A 408 -52.68 -23.95 -25.96
CA VAL A 408 -51.44 -24.55 -25.47
C VAL A 408 -50.37 -24.58 -26.55
N GLU A 409 -49.11 -24.55 -26.14
CA GLU A 409 -48.00 -24.75 -27.06
C GLU A 409 -47.87 -26.22 -27.45
N VAL A 410 -47.62 -26.47 -28.72
CA VAL A 410 -47.40 -27.81 -29.27
C VAL A 410 -46.11 -27.86 -30.08
N PRO A 411 -45.39 -29.00 -30.08
CA PRO A 411 -44.18 -29.15 -30.86
C PRO A 411 -44.54 -29.34 -32.34
N VAL A 412 -44.14 -28.40 -33.19
CA VAL A 412 -44.43 -28.42 -34.64
C VAL A 412 -43.12 -28.40 -35.41
N THR A 413 -42.98 -29.35 -36.34
CA THR A 413 -41.89 -29.37 -37.31
C THR A 413 -42.31 -28.62 -38.56
N SER A 414 -41.60 -27.55 -38.88
CA SER A 414 -41.86 -26.76 -40.08
C SER A 414 -41.38 -27.51 -41.32
N ALA A 415 -42.27 -27.73 -42.29
CA ALA A 415 -41.94 -28.34 -43.58
C ALA A 415 -40.96 -27.49 -44.42
N GLU A 416 -40.92 -26.18 -44.17
CA GLU A 416 -40.04 -25.23 -44.88
C GLU A 416 -38.61 -25.22 -44.32
N THR A 417 -38.44 -25.46 -43.02
CA THR A 417 -37.13 -25.34 -42.35
C THR A 417 -36.59 -26.66 -41.80
N GLY A 418 -37.43 -27.68 -41.67
CA GLY A 418 -37.11 -28.95 -41.00
C GLY A 418 -36.93 -28.84 -39.49
N LYS A 419 -37.08 -27.65 -38.89
CA LYS A 419 -36.86 -27.42 -37.46
C LYS A 419 -38.16 -27.57 -36.67
N GLN A 420 -38.08 -28.26 -35.54
CA GLN A 420 -39.16 -28.34 -34.55
C GLN A 420 -39.10 -27.13 -33.61
N ARG A 421 -40.26 -26.49 -33.36
CA ARG A 421 -40.41 -25.44 -32.33
C ARG A 421 -41.74 -25.64 -31.59
N TRP A 422 -41.77 -25.19 -30.34
CA TRP A 422 -43.02 -25.06 -29.59
C TRP A 422 -43.74 -23.79 -30.03
N THR A 423 -45.00 -23.91 -30.41
CA THR A 423 -45.82 -22.77 -30.85
C THR A 423 -47.28 -22.95 -30.46
N ARG A 424 -47.98 -21.85 -30.20
CA ARG A 424 -49.44 -21.83 -30.02
C ARG A 424 -50.18 -21.79 -31.35
N LEU A 425 -49.54 -21.25 -32.38
CA LEU A 425 -50.11 -21.03 -33.69
C LEU A 425 -49.22 -21.69 -34.74
N PHE A 426 -49.84 -22.48 -35.60
CA PHE A 426 -49.18 -23.08 -36.75
C PHE A 426 -50.19 -23.20 -37.88
N ALA A 427 -49.74 -23.34 -39.11
CA ALA A 427 -50.62 -23.50 -40.25
C ALA A 427 -50.47 -24.91 -40.83
N VAL A 428 -51.61 -25.55 -41.11
CA VAL A 428 -51.70 -26.92 -41.61
C VAL A 428 -52.10 -26.88 -43.07
N ARG A 429 -51.34 -27.58 -43.93
CA ARG A 429 -51.61 -27.62 -45.37
C ARG A 429 -52.97 -28.25 -45.65
N VAL A 430 -53.72 -27.66 -46.56
CA VAL A 430 -55.03 -28.16 -47.03
C VAL A 430 -55.11 -28.10 -48.55
N SER A 431 -56.15 -28.72 -49.11
CA SER A 431 -56.48 -28.52 -50.52
C SER A 431 -56.97 -27.10 -50.77
N GLN A 432 -56.85 -26.63 -52.03
CA GLN A 432 -57.40 -25.34 -52.44
C GLN A 432 -58.91 -25.25 -52.16
N ALA A 433 -59.65 -26.32 -52.45
CA ALA A 433 -61.10 -26.38 -52.25
C ALA A 433 -61.47 -26.18 -50.78
N GLU A 434 -60.74 -26.81 -49.86
CA GLU A 434 -60.98 -26.65 -48.41
C GLU A 434 -60.62 -25.24 -47.93
N TYR A 435 -59.51 -24.67 -48.42
CA TYR A 435 -59.13 -23.30 -48.12
C TYR A 435 -60.19 -22.29 -48.58
N LEU A 436 -60.65 -22.40 -49.83
CA LEU A 436 -61.67 -21.52 -50.39
C LEU A 436 -63.00 -21.66 -49.66
N LYS A 437 -63.35 -22.86 -49.21
CA LYS A 437 -64.53 -23.12 -48.38
C LYS A 437 -64.47 -22.34 -47.06
N VAL A 438 -63.35 -22.43 -46.33
CA VAL A 438 -63.17 -21.69 -45.06
C VAL A 438 -63.06 -20.18 -45.29
N LYS A 439 -62.46 -19.75 -46.41
CA LYS A 439 -62.40 -18.34 -46.79
C LYS A 439 -63.79 -17.77 -47.05
N ALA A 440 -64.64 -18.50 -47.78
CA ALA A 440 -66.00 -18.08 -48.07
C ALA A 440 -66.85 -17.99 -46.80
N ASP A 441 -66.78 -19.01 -45.94
CA ASP A 441 -67.41 -19.05 -44.61
C ASP A 441 -67.08 -17.78 -43.81
N LYS A 442 -65.78 -17.49 -43.64
CA LYS A 442 -65.31 -16.31 -42.90
C LYS A 442 -65.67 -14.97 -43.53
N LEU A 443 -65.88 -14.90 -44.84
CA LEU A 443 -66.28 -13.66 -45.51
C LEU A 443 -67.78 -13.40 -45.39
N ASP A 444 -68.58 -14.41 -45.05
CA ASP A 444 -70.04 -14.28 -44.95
C ASP A 444 -70.43 -13.46 -43.71
N ASP A 445 -69.92 -13.82 -42.53
CA ASP A 445 -70.28 -13.19 -41.26
C ASP A 445 -69.09 -12.79 -40.38
N GLY A 446 -67.86 -13.03 -40.85
CA GLY A 446 -66.62 -12.77 -40.11
C GLY A 446 -66.12 -13.93 -39.25
N HIS A 447 -66.83 -15.05 -39.19
CA HIS A 447 -66.55 -16.20 -38.34
C HIS A 447 -66.28 -17.48 -39.13
N VAL A 448 -65.58 -18.43 -38.49
CA VAL A 448 -65.43 -19.79 -39.03
C VAL A 448 -66.35 -20.70 -38.24
N ASP A 449 -67.37 -21.26 -38.89
CA ASP A 449 -68.40 -22.07 -38.21
C ASP A 449 -67.84 -23.43 -37.79
N ASN A 450 -67.25 -24.15 -38.75
CA ASN A 450 -66.68 -25.46 -38.50
C ASN A 450 -65.16 -25.35 -38.39
N ARG A 451 -64.70 -25.13 -37.17
CA ARG A 451 -63.28 -24.92 -36.84
C ARG A 451 -62.49 -26.20 -36.62
N MET A 452 -63.13 -27.35 -36.55
CA MET A 452 -62.46 -28.58 -36.13
C MET A 452 -61.46 -29.07 -37.19
N MET A 453 -60.18 -29.19 -36.83
CA MET A 453 -59.11 -29.69 -37.73
C MET A 453 -58.49 -31.02 -37.28
N GLY A 454 -58.44 -31.29 -35.98
CA GLY A 454 -57.85 -32.53 -35.47
C GLY A 454 -57.91 -32.64 -33.96
N SER A 455 -57.33 -33.70 -33.41
CA SER A 455 -57.24 -33.89 -31.96
C SER A 455 -55.96 -34.63 -31.58
N LYS A 456 -55.60 -34.55 -30.30
CA LYS A 456 -54.58 -35.38 -29.67
C LYS A 456 -55.23 -36.09 -28.49
N ALA A 457 -55.11 -37.40 -28.44
CA ALA A 457 -55.56 -38.14 -27.26
C ALA A 457 -54.68 -37.81 -26.04
N ALA A 458 -55.21 -38.03 -24.84
CA ALA A 458 -54.40 -38.09 -23.63
C ALA A 458 -53.42 -39.28 -23.74
N ASN A 459 -52.25 -39.13 -23.13
CA ASN A 459 -51.16 -40.10 -23.20
C ASN A 459 -50.70 -40.42 -24.63
N SER A 460 -50.62 -39.39 -25.48
CA SER A 460 -50.06 -39.51 -26.83
C SER A 460 -49.32 -38.25 -27.27
N LEU A 461 -48.29 -38.43 -28.08
CA LEU A 461 -47.53 -37.36 -28.74
C LEU A 461 -48.08 -37.01 -30.14
N THR A 462 -48.99 -37.82 -30.68
CA THR A 462 -49.40 -37.70 -32.09
C THR A 462 -50.65 -36.84 -32.24
N LEU A 463 -50.52 -35.71 -32.95
CA LEU A 463 -51.67 -34.95 -33.47
C LEU A 463 -52.32 -35.73 -34.61
N ARG A 464 -53.63 -35.95 -34.54
CA ARG A 464 -54.42 -36.61 -35.59
C ARG A 464 -55.32 -35.59 -36.25
N PHE A 465 -55.14 -35.41 -37.55
CA PHE A 465 -55.98 -34.50 -38.34
C PHE A 465 -57.19 -35.24 -38.93
N ASN A 466 -58.28 -34.50 -39.16
CA ASN A 466 -59.48 -35.03 -39.80
C ASN A 466 -59.37 -34.95 -41.35
N GLN A 467 -60.46 -35.31 -42.04
CA GLN A 467 -60.51 -35.41 -43.50
C GLN A 467 -60.34 -34.07 -44.25
N ARG A 468 -60.21 -32.94 -43.55
CA ARG A 468 -59.90 -31.64 -44.17
C ARG A 468 -58.47 -31.55 -44.69
N THR A 469 -57.61 -32.46 -44.28
CA THR A 469 -56.22 -32.53 -44.72
C THR A 469 -55.76 -33.98 -44.85
N THR A 470 -54.50 -34.18 -45.26
CA THR A 470 -53.88 -35.50 -45.33
C THR A 470 -53.55 -36.00 -43.92
N GLY A 471 -53.28 -37.30 -43.77
CA GLY A 471 -52.96 -37.88 -42.46
C GLY A 471 -51.69 -37.31 -41.81
N ASN A 472 -50.72 -36.90 -42.63
CA ASN A 472 -49.47 -36.26 -42.22
C ASN A 472 -49.26 -34.98 -43.04
N PRO A 473 -49.93 -33.88 -42.69
CA PRO A 473 -49.88 -32.67 -43.49
C PRO A 473 -48.58 -31.89 -43.25
N ASP A 474 -48.15 -31.16 -44.27
CA ASP A 474 -47.10 -30.16 -44.10
C ASP A 474 -47.60 -29.08 -43.14
N MET A 475 -46.73 -28.68 -42.20
CA MET A 475 -47.02 -27.64 -41.23
C MET A 475 -46.00 -26.51 -41.36
N ILE A 476 -46.43 -25.27 -41.17
CA ILE A 476 -45.56 -24.09 -41.15
C ILE A 476 -45.86 -23.23 -39.91
N MET A 477 -44.91 -22.39 -39.52
CA MET A 477 -45.00 -21.59 -38.28
C MET A 477 -44.87 -20.08 -38.53
N ASP A 478 -44.44 -19.68 -39.73
CA ASP A 478 -44.13 -18.29 -40.06
C ASP A 478 -44.92 -17.92 -41.33
N TRP A 479 -45.66 -16.80 -41.37
CA TRP A 479 -46.49 -16.39 -42.51
C TRP A 479 -46.70 -14.88 -42.67
#